data_AF-A0A4W5RRQ9-F1
#
_entry.id   AF-A0A4W5RRQ9-F1
#
_cell.length_a   1.000
_cell.length_b   1.000
_cell.length_c   1.000
_cell.angle_alpha   90.00
_cell.angle_beta   90.00
_cell.angle_gamma   90.00
#
_symmetry.space_group_name_H-M   'P 1'
#
loop_
_entity.id
_entity.type
_entity.pdbx_description
1 polymer ?
#
loop_
_entity_poly.entity_id
_entity_poly.type
_entity_poly.pdbx_seq_one_letter_code
_entity_poly.pdbx_strand_id
1 'polypeptide(L)'
;MKSLLNTGLLNSYLPCWIHLGRTPAGKAVLEAYLGSLPLLPALVVSQLATGGEVFHYPTGRPLMVQPILQWLQRVEDGEEPPAGVIVDEKWMPSMPFYDFLSVMDQEVPGYASQRSAKTKTSRMEGEREKKRRSSSSGGGGERQAGAGAHNPHGSPTTKPPQAPHHHSEL
;
A
#
# COMPACT_ATOMS: atom_id res chain seq x y z
N MET A 1 -0.87 34.45 7.39
CA MET A 1 -0.47 33.07 7.70
C MET A 1 -1.68 32.17 7.49
N LYS A 2 -1.62 31.22 6.54
CA LYS A 2 -2.73 30.29 6.28
C LYS A 2 -2.66 29.18 7.34
N SER A 3 -3.74 28.96 8.09
CA SER A 3 -3.82 27.87 9.07
C SER A 3 -3.87 26.53 8.35
N LEU A 4 -2.98 25.59 8.72
CA LEU A 4 -2.95 24.21 8.21
C LEU A 4 -4.29 23.47 8.34
N LEU A 5 -5.11 23.87 9.33
CA LEU A 5 -6.48 23.35 9.53
C LEU A 5 -7.42 23.77 8.39
N ASN A 6 -7.26 24.99 7.88
CA ASN A 6 -8.16 25.56 6.87
C ASN A 6 -7.73 25.25 5.43
N THR A 7 -6.49 24.81 5.24
CA THR A 7 -5.96 24.40 3.93
C THR A 7 -6.16 22.92 3.65
N GLY A 8 -6.64 22.13 4.62
CA GLY A 8 -6.76 20.67 4.49
C GLY A 8 -5.43 19.94 4.43
N LEU A 9 -4.32 20.63 4.76
CA LEU A 9 -2.96 20.05 4.72
C LEU A 9 -2.80 18.92 5.73
N LEU A 10 -3.58 18.89 6.82
CA LEU A 10 -3.59 17.73 7.73
C LEU A 10 -4.11 16.44 7.09
N ASN A 11 -4.83 16.51 5.96
CA ASN A 11 -5.35 15.32 5.27
C ASN A 11 -4.24 14.47 4.64
N SER A 12 -3.03 15.00 4.46
CA SER A 12 -1.88 14.21 3.99
C SER A 12 -1.24 13.38 5.10
N TYR A 13 -1.58 13.63 6.37
CA TYR A 13 -1.04 12.91 7.51
C TYR A 13 -1.98 11.80 7.96
N LEU A 14 -1.38 10.66 8.32
CA LEU A 14 -2.09 9.57 9.00
C LEU A 14 -1.86 9.70 10.51
N PRO A 15 -2.88 10.08 11.31
CA PRO A 15 -2.73 10.13 12.75
C PRO A 15 -2.63 8.71 13.30
N CYS A 16 -1.65 8.49 14.17
CA CYS A 16 -1.46 7.23 14.89
C CYS A 16 -1.24 7.52 16.38
N TRP A 17 -1.87 6.73 17.25
CA TRP A 17 -1.66 6.80 18.69
C TRP A 17 -1.12 5.47 19.21
N ILE A 18 0.02 5.52 19.88
CA ILE A 18 0.67 4.34 20.46
C ILE A 18 0.73 4.51 21.97
N HIS A 19 0.01 3.65 22.68
CA HIS A 19 0.12 3.57 24.14
C HIS A 19 1.21 2.57 24.51
N LEU A 20 2.38 3.05 24.91
CA LEU A 20 3.57 2.20 25.14
C LEU A 20 3.38 1.11 26.21
N GLY A 21 2.45 1.28 27.16
CA GLY A 21 2.11 0.22 28.13
C GLY A 21 1.19 -0.89 27.59
N ARG A 22 0.60 -0.71 26.40
CA ARG A 22 -0.34 -1.65 25.77
C ARG A 22 0.15 -2.19 24.42
N THR A 23 1.27 -1.67 23.93
CA THR A 23 1.88 -2.07 22.67
C THR A 23 3.29 -2.56 22.96
N PRO A 24 3.51 -3.88 23.09
CA PRO A 24 4.82 -4.45 23.44
C PRO A 24 5.97 -3.98 22.54
N ALA A 25 5.71 -3.81 21.24
CA ALA A 25 6.69 -3.31 20.27
C ALA A 25 6.86 -1.78 20.26
N GLY A 26 5.98 -1.03 20.94
CA GLY A 26 5.92 0.42 20.81
C GLY A 26 7.20 1.13 21.26
N LYS A 27 7.87 0.62 22.30
CA LYS A 27 9.15 1.16 22.77
C LYS A 27 10.24 0.96 21.72
N ALA A 28 10.38 -0.26 21.20
CA ALA A 28 11.36 -0.59 20.17
C ALA A 28 11.16 0.23 18.89
N VAL A 29 9.90 0.47 18.49
CA VAL A 29 9.58 1.35 17.35
C VAL A 29 10.07 2.77 17.61
N LEU A 30 9.79 3.34 18.79
CA LEU A 30 10.17 4.71 19.11
C LEU A 30 11.69 4.88 19.24
N GLU A 31 12.37 3.89 19.80
CA GLU A 31 13.85 3.82 19.84
C GLU A 31 14.45 3.71 18.43
N ALA A 32 13.86 2.90 17.55
CA ALA A 32 14.32 2.80 16.16
C ALA A 32 14.15 4.13 15.40
N TYR A 33 13.11 4.91 15.74
CA TYR A 33 12.80 6.18 15.07
C TYR A 33 13.68 7.33 15.56
N LEU A 34 13.97 7.39 16.86
CA LEU A 34 14.64 8.54 17.50
C LEU A 34 16.03 8.21 18.06
N GLY A 35 16.49 6.96 17.96
CA GLY A 35 17.73 6.45 18.56
C GLY A 35 17.69 6.32 20.09
N SER A 36 16.64 6.80 20.75
CA SER A 36 16.44 6.72 22.20
C SER A 36 14.96 6.88 22.56
N LEU A 37 14.60 6.50 23.79
CA LEU A 37 13.27 6.71 24.33
C LEU A 37 13.09 8.17 24.76
N PRO A 38 12.21 8.97 24.12
CA PRO A 38 11.94 10.34 24.53
C PRO A 38 11.12 10.39 25.81
N LEU A 39 11.06 11.56 26.43
CA LEU A 39 10.10 11.83 27.50
C LEU A 39 8.68 11.75 26.94
N LEU A 40 7.78 11.09 27.68
CA LEU A 40 6.40 10.88 27.26
C LEU A 40 5.46 11.92 27.88
N PRO A 41 4.39 12.33 27.18
CA PRO A 41 4.02 11.95 25.81
C PRO A 41 4.92 12.60 24.75
N ALA A 42 5.19 11.88 23.67
CA ALA A 42 5.98 12.37 22.54
C ALA A 42 5.13 12.43 21.27
N LEU A 43 5.32 13.47 20.45
CA LEU A 43 4.72 13.60 19.13
C LEU A 43 5.83 13.49 18.08
N VAL A 44 5.65 12.56 17.15
CA VAL A 44 6.63 12.22 16.12
C VAL A 44 5.94 12.20 14.76
N VAL A 45 6.63 12.70 13.73
CA VAL A 45 6.20 12.61 12.32
C VAL A 45 7.25 11.83 11.55
N SER A 46 6.84 10.81 10.81
CA SER A 46 7.72 10.01 9.96
C SER A 46 7.33 10.17 8.49
N GLN A 47 8.27 10.58 7.66
CA GLN A 47 8.11 10.74 6.22
C GLN A 47 8.64 9.50 5.48
N LEU A 48 7.87 8.41 5.50
CA LEU A 48 8.30 7.13 4.93
C LEU A 48 8.42 7.14 3.39
N ALA A 49 7.65 7.98 2.72
CA ALA A 49 7.64 8.04 1.25
C ALA A 49 8.83 8.81 0.64
N THR A 50 9.50 9.65 1.43
CA THR A 50 10.49 10.63 0.98
C THR A 50 11.89 10.39 1.54
N GLY A 51 12.17 9.18 2.05
CA GLY A 51 13.50 8.80 2.53
C GLY A 51 13.56 8.41 4.01
N GLY A 52 12.41 8.29 4.69
CA GLY A 52 12.32 7.75 6.04
C GLY A 52 12.69 8.75 7.14
N GLU A 53 12.77 10.05 6.83
CA GLU A 53 13.08 11.08 7.82
C GLU A 53 12.03 11.10 8.95
N VAL A 54 12.51 11.30 10.17
CA VAL A 54 11.69 11.36 11.38
C VAL A 54 11.93 12.68 12.07
N PHE A 55 10.84 13.34 12.46
CA PHE A 55 10.85 14.63 13.17
C PHE A 55 10.22 14.45 14.54
N HIS A 56 10.83 15.02 15.56
CA HIS A 56 10.35 14.98 16.94
C HIS A 56 9.88 16.37 17.37
N TYR A 57 8.64 16.46 17.86
CA TYR A 57 8.13 17.71 18.39
C TYR A 57 8.97 18.13 19.62
N PRO A 58 9.34 19.41 19.77
CA PRO A 58 10.25 19.84 20.82
C PRO A 58 9.79 19.47 22.24
N THR A 59 10.67 18.78 22.98
CA THR A 59 10.43 18.39 24.37
C THR A 59 10.19 19.62 25.26
N GLY A 60 9.23 19.51 26.19
CA GLY A 60 8.90 20.59 27.13
C GLY A 60 7.96 21.65 26.58
N ARG A 61 7.60 21.59 25.29
CA ARG A 61 6.52 22.42 24.74
C ARG A 61 5.16 21.76 24.96
N PRO A 62 4.12 22.54 25.33
CA PRO A 62 2.76 22.00 25.44
C PRO A 62 2.26 21.47 24.09
N LEU A 63 1.65 20.28 24.10
CA LEU A 63 0.97 19.69 22.94
C LEU A 63 -0.37 20.41 22.68
N MET A 64 -0.27 21.62 22.14
CA MET A 64 -1.40 22.48 21.80
C MET A 64 -1.54 22.59 20.29
N VAL A 65 -2.78 22.79 19.81
CA VAL A 65 -3.10 22.81 18.38
C VAL A 65 -2.21 23.80 17.62
N GLN A 66 -2.18 25.08 18.00
CA GLN A 66 -1.45 26.10 17.24
C GLN A 66 0.07 25.84 17.19
N PRO A 67 0.76 25.57 18.30
CA PRO A 67 2.17 25.18 18.28
C PRO A 67 2.48 23.94 17.43
N ILE A 68 1.60 22.92 17.44
CA ILE A 68 1.78 21.71 16.62
C ILE A 68 1.68 22.06 15.14
N LEU A 69 0.68 22.83 14.73
CA LEU A 69 0.52 23.23 13.33
C LEU A 69 1.71 24.06 12.84
N GLN A 70 2.18 25.00 13.66
CA GLN A 70 3.34 25.81 13.29
C GLN A 70 4.60 24.94 13.15
N TRP A 71 4.76 23.92 13.97
CA TRP A 71 5.87 22.97 13.85
C TRP A 71 5.74 22.10 12.59
N LEU A 72 4.56 21.54 12.31
CA LEU A 72 4.32 20.77 11.08
C LEU A 72 4.60 21.59 9.82
N GLN A 73 4.19 22.87 9.80
CA GLN A 73 4.49 23.75 8.68
C GLN A 73 6.01 23.91 8.46
N ARG A 74 6.80 24.05 9.53
CA ARG A 74 8.27 24.12 9.41
C ARG A 74 8.89 22.81 8.93
N VAL A 75 8.32 21.66 9.30
CA VAL A 75 8.74 20.35 8.77
C VAL A 75 8.50 20.31 7.26
N GLU A 76 7.33 20.73 6.78
CA GLU A 76 7.01 20.78 5.35
C GLU A 76 7.87 21.80 4.58
N ASP A 77 8.18 22.94 5.20
CA ASP A 77 9.03 23.99 4.61
C ASP A 77 10.53 23.62 4.64
N GLY A 78 10.89 22.48 5.25
CA GLY A 78 12.28 22.02 5.38
C GLY A 78 13.13 22.81 6.38
N GLU A 79 12.49 23.57 7.27
CA GLU A 79 13.15 24.39 8.29
C GLU A 79 13.42 23.62 9.59
N GLU A 80 12.74 22.51 9.82
CA GLU A 80 12.95 21.66 10.99
C GLU A 80 13.96 20.56 10.65
N PRO A 81 15.07 20.39 11.40
CA PRO A 81 16.00 19.30 11.14
C PRO A 81 15.40 17.94 11.53
N PRO A 82 15.71 16.85 10.79
CA PRO A 82 15.28 15.52 11.16
C PRO A 82 15.95 15.09 12.48
N ALA A 83 15.14 14.49 13.36
CA ALA A 83 15.60 13.88 14.61
C ALA A 83 16.17 12.47 14.39
N GLY A 84 15.79 11.81 13.30
CA GLY A 84 16.29 10.49 12.93
C GLY A 84 15.93 10.16 11.48
N VAL A 85 16.45 9.04 10.99
CA VAL A 85 16.14 8.51 9.66
C VAL A 85 15.92 7.02 9.78
N ILE A 86 14.76 6.55 9.32
CA ILE A 86 14.45 5.14 9.17
C ILE A 86 15.05 4.70 7.85
N VAL A 87 16.11 3.90 7.93
CA VAL A 87 16.76 3.35 6.75
C VAL A 87 15.79 2.40 6.04
N ASP A 88 15.74 2.48 4.70
CA ASP A 88 15.01 1.50 3.87
C ASP A 88 15.79 0.18 3.83
N GLU A 89 15.97 -0.43 5.00
CA GLU A 89 16.50 -1.77 5.12
C GLU A 89 15.42 -2.76 4.71
N LYS A 90 15.81 -3.71 3.87
CA LYS A 90 14.94 -4.81 3.47
C LYS A 90 14.50 -5.54 4.74
N TRP A 91 13.25 -5.33 5.16
CA TRP A 91 12.68 -6.05 6.29
C TRP A 91 12.63 -7.54 5.96
N MET A 92 13.45 -8.32 6.67
CA MET A 92 13.48 -9.77 6.54
C MET A 92 12.99 -10.40 7.84
N PRO A 93 12.21 -11.48 7.77
CA PRO A 93 11.81 -12.21 8.96
C PRO A 93 13.04 -12.67 9.75
N SER A 94 12.96 -12.62 11.08
CA SER A 94 14.10 -12.95 11.96
C SER A 94 14.61 -14.39 11.80
N MET A 95 13.75 -15.29 11.33
CA MET A 95 14.09 -16.67 11.02
C MET A 95 13.48 -17.08 9.67
N PRO A 96 14.11 -17.97 8.90
CA PRO A 96 13.60 -18.38 7.59
C PRO A 96 12.17 -18.93 7.63
N PHE A 97 11.80 -19.64 8.70
CA PHE A 97 10.46 -20.21 8.85
C PHE A 97 9.36 -19.17 9.10
N TYR A 98 9.71 -17.95 9.51
CA TYR A 98 8.76 -16.83 9.58
C TYR A 98 8.54 -16.16 8.22
N ASP A 99 9.29 -16.55 7.18
CA ASP A 99 8.97 -16.14 5.82
C ASP A 99 7.85 -17.02 5.26
N PHE A 100 6.63 -16.82 5.76
CA PHE A 100 5.44 -17.56 5.34
C PHE A 100 5.21 -17.50 3.83
N LEU A 101 5.57 -16.39 3.20
CA LEU A 101 5.47 -16.25 1.74
C LEU A 101 6.39 -17.24 1.04
N SER A 102 7.65 -17.33 1.49
CA SER A 102 8.60 -18.33 0.98
C SER A 102 8.22 -19.76 1.31
N VAL A 103 7.56 -20.01 2.45
CA VAL A 103 7.01 -21.33 2.80
C VAL A 103 5.85 -21.70 1.86
N MET A 104 4.92 -20.77 1.61
CA MET A 104 3.81 -21.00 0.68
C MET A 104 4.28 -21.19 -0.77
N ASP A 105 5.36 -20.52 -1.17
CA ASP A 105 5.97 -20.70 -2.50
C ASP A 105 6.59 -22.08 -2.72
N GLN A 106 6.99 -22.78 -1.64
CA GLN A 106 7.51 -24.15 -1.73
C GLN A 106 6.39 -25.15 -2.05
N GLU A 107 5.19 -24.92 -1.51
CA GLU A 107 4.02 -25.75 -1.75
C GLU A 107 3.36 -25.43 -3.10
N VAL A 108 3.25 -24.14 -3.45
CA VAL A 108 2.68 -23.68 -4.71
C VAL A 108 3.64 -22.66 -5.35
N PRO A 109 4.50 -23.09 -6.30
CA PRO A 109 5.46 -22.21 -6.95
C PRO A 109 4.79 -20.97 -7.56
N GLY A 110 5.23 -19.78 -7.13
CA GLY A 110 4.75 -18.50 -7.64
C GLY A 110 3.62 -17.86 -6.81
N TYR A 111 3.19 -18.47 -5.72
CA TYR A 111 2.27 -17.89 -4.73
C TYR A 111 2.73 -16.50 -4.23
N ALA A 112 4.01 -16.33 -3.93
CA ALA A 112 4.59 -15.10 -3.42
C ALA A 112 5.00 -14.09 -4.51
N SER A 113 4.60 -14.30 -5.77
CA SER A 113 4.90 -13.39 -6.88
C SER A 113 4.44 -11.94 -6.63
N GLN A 114 3.48 -11.75 -5.72
CA GLN A 114 3.01 -10.45 -5.26
C GLN A 114 4.07 -9.62 -4.53
N ARG A 115 5.17 -10.21 -4.05
CA ARG A 115 6.31 -9.48 -3.44
C ARG A 115 6.95 -8.48 -4.41
N SER A 116 6.85 -8.73 -5.71
CA SER A 116 7.26 -7.76 -6.72
C SER A 116 6.11 -6.79 -6.97
N ALA A 117 6.30 -5.50 -6.64
CA ALA A 117 5.29 -4.46 -6.81
C ALA A 117 4.80 -4.40 -8.27
N LYS A 118 3.68 -5.07 -8.56
CA LYS A 118 2.85 -4.82 -9.76
C LYS A 118 1.68 -3.94 -9.36
N THR A 119 1.98 -2.77 -8.82
CA THR A 119 0.97 -1.72 -8.64
C THR A 119 1.10 -0.73 -9.81
N LYS A 120 0.09 -0.74 -10.69
CA LYS A 120 -0.18 0.14 -11.86
C LYS A 120 0.44 -0.24 -13.22
N THR A 121 -0.20 -1.18 -13.92
CA THR A 121 -0.29 -1.08 -15.40
C THR A 121 -1.57 -1.70 -16.02
N SER A 122 -2.47 -2.34 -15.28
CA SER A 122 -3.66 -2.95 -15.89
C SER A 122 -4.80 -1.98 -16.25
N ARG A 123 -4.71 -0.68 -15.93
CA ARG A 123 -5.79 0.30 -16.24
C ARG A 123 -5.65 0.99 -17.60
N MET A 124 -4.60 0.75 -18.38
CA MET A 124 -4.39 1.42 -19.69
C MET A 124 -4.57 0.53 -20.93
N GLU A 125 -4.89 -0.76 -20.79
CA GLU A 125 -5.13 -1.61 -21.97
C GLU A 125 -6.58 -1.55 -22.51
N GLY A 126 -7.55 -1.07 -21.71
CA GLY A 126 -8.96 -1.01 -22.12
C GLY A 126 -9.35 0.11 -23.09
N GLU A 127 -8.49 1.12 -23.32
CA GLU A 127 -8.82 2.28 -24.18
C GLU A 127 -8.30 2.19 -25.62
N ARG A 128 -7.33 1.30 -25.90
CA ARG A 128 -6.79 1.18 -27.28
C ARG A 128 -7.67 0.37 -28.22
N GLU A 129 -8.59 -0.46 -27.71
CA GLU A 129 -9.42 -1.31 -28.56
C GLU A 129 -10.69 -0.62 -29.09
N LYS A 130 -11.19 0.43 -28.42
CA LYS A 130 -12.37 1.17 -28.91
C LYS A 130 -12.09 2.09 -30.11
N LYS A 131 -10.83 2.51 -30.34
CA LYS A 131 -10.50 3.46 -31.42
C LYS A 131 -10.27 2.78 -32.78
N ARG A 132 -10.10 1.45 -32.84
CA ARG A 132 -9.93 0.71 -34.10
C ARG A 132 -11.25 0.26 -34.75
N ARG A 133 -12.37 0.29 -34.00
CA ARG A 133 -13.70 -0.08 -34.53
C ARG A 133 -14.49 1.09 -35.13
N SER A 134 -14.08 2.35 -34.89
CA SER A 134 -14.79 3.53 -35.40
C SER A 134 -14.23 4.08 -36.73
N SER A 135 -13.18 3.48 -37.30
CA SER A 135 -12.53 4.00 -38.51
C SER A 135 -12.77 3.15 -39.77
N SER A 136 -13.68 2.17 -39.74
CA SER A 136 -14.05 1.38 -40.92
C SER A 136 -15.56 1.35 -41.13
N SER A 137 -16.18 2.50 -41.35
CA SER A 137 -17.51 2.58 -41.96
C SER A 137 -17.44 3.53 -43.15
N GLY A 138 -17.24 2.96 -44.34
CA GLY A 138 -17.23 3.70 -45.58
C GLY A 138 -17.44 2.77 -46.77
N GLY A 139 -18.69 2.69 -47.22
CA GLY A 139 -19.02 2.42 -48.62
C GLY A 139 -19.69 1.08 -48.96
N GLY A 140 -20.98 1.15 -49.33
CA GLY A 140 -21.44 0.59 -50.61
C GLY A 140 -22.07 -0.81 -50.63
N GLY A 141 -23.41 -0.86 -50.60
CA GLY A 141 -24.22 -1.43 -51.71
C GLY A 141 -24.30 -2.95 -51.97
N GLU A 142 -25.56 -3.40 -51.97
CA GLU A 142 -26.17 -4.46 -52.82
C GLU A 142 -26.34 -5.92 -52.31
N ARG A 143 -27.61 -6.23 -52.00
CA ARG A 143 -28.47 -7.40 -52.35
C ARG A 143 -27.82 -8.80 -52.47
N GLN A 144 -28.35 -9.80 -51.74
CA GLN A 144 -29.36 -10.79 -52.21
C GLN A 144 -29.51 -11.97 -51.22
N ALA A 145 -30.68 -12.62 -51.27
CA ALA A 145 -31.23 -13.61 -50.35
C ALA A 145 -30.56 -15.01 -50.36
N GLY A 146 -30.71 -15.77 -49.28
CA GLY A 146 -30.45 -17.22 -49.26
C GLY A 146 -30.55 -17.84 -47.86
N ALA A 147 -31.51 -18.76 -47.68
CA ALA A 147 -31.74 -19.53 -46.46
C ALA A 147 -30.66 -20.61 -46.22
N GLY A 148 -30.46 -21.02 -44.96
CA GLY A 148 -29.67 -22.21 -44.63
C GLY A 148 -29.40 -22.38 -43.14
N ALA A 149 -30.03 -23.40 -42.54
CA ALA A 149 -29.87 -23.82 -41.15
C ALA A 149 -28.54 -24.58 -40.91
N HIS A 150 -27.96 -24.48 -39.69
CA HIS A 150 -27.20 -25.54 -39.02
C HIS A 150 -26.71 -25.09 -37.61
N ASN A 151 -27.12 -25.81 -36.57
CA ASN A 151 -26.55 -25.91 -35.21
C ASN A 151 -25.71 -27.23 -35.17
N PRO A 152 -24.89 -27.62 -34.15
CA PRO A 152 -24.54 -27.04 -32.84
C PRO A 152 -23.07 -27.31 -32.37
N HIS A 153 -22.82 -27.23 -31.05
CA HIS A 153 -21.68 -27.72 -30.22
C HIS A 153 -20.39 -26.87 -30.14
N GLY A 154 -19.78 -26.60 -28.98
CA GLY A 154 -20.00 -27.07 -27.61
C GLY A 154 -19.16 -26.28 -26.59
N SER A 155 -19.64 -26.19 -25.35
CA SER A 155 -18.93 -25.63 -24.20
C SER A 155 -18.25 -26.74 -23.39
N PRO A 156 -17.02 -26.56 -22.89
CA PRO A 156 -16.52 -27.35 -21.77
C PRO A 156 -16.57 -26.53 -20.47
N THR A 157 -17.42 -26.98 -19.55
CA THR A 157 -17.40 -26.61 -18.13
C THR A 157 -16.25 -27.35 -17.43
N THR A 158 -15.31 -26.64 -16.82
CA THR A 158 -14.33 -27.20 -15.88
C THR A 158 -14.75 -26.90 -14.45
N LYS A 159 -14.96 -27.98 -13.68
CA LYS A 159 -15.30 -28.02 -12.25
C LYS A 159 -14.07 -27.64 -11.40
N PRO A 160 -14.22 -26.96 -10.26
CA PRO A 160 -13.11 -26.73 -9.33
C PRO A 160 -12.74 -28.00 -8.54
N PRO A 161 -11.46 -28.17 -8.13
CA PRO A 161 -10.98 -29.37 -7.45
C PRO A 161 -11.46 -29.49 -6.00
N GLN A 162 -11.82 -30.72 -5.60
CA GLN A 162 -12.21 -31.09 -4.24
C GLN A 162 -11.00 -31.09 -3.29
N ALA A 163 -11.20 -30.60 -2.07
CA ALA A 163 -10.23 -30.69 -0.97
C ALA A 163 -10.17 -32.13 -0.41
N PRO A 164 -8.99 -32.67 -0.06
CA PRO A 164 -8.89 -33.95 0.62
C PRO A 164 -9.09 -33.83 2.13
N HIS A 165 -9.59 -34.94 2.67
CA HIS A 165 -10.24 -35.11 3.96
C HIS A 165 -9.28 -35.23 5.17
N HIS A 166 -9.78 -34.76 6.31
CA HIS A 166 -9.61 -35.23 7.72
C HIS A 166 -8.31 -35.95 8.13
N HIS A 167 -7.54 -35.30 9.00
CA HIS A 167 -6.57 -35.96 9.87
C HIS A 167 -7.26 -36.51 11.14
N SER A 168 -7.06 -37.79 11.43
CA SER A 168 -7.28 -38.39 12.75
C SER A 168 -6.07 -38.11 13.64
N GLU A 169 -6.33 -37.62 14.85
CA GLU A 169 -5.34 -37.43 15.91
C GLU A 169 -4.99 -38.78 16.56
N LEU A 170 -3.70 -39.00 16.79
CA LEU A 170 -3.13 -39.89 17.79
C LEU A 170 -1.98 -39.14 18.47
#